data_AF-A0A7Y1VXT4-F1
#
_entry.id   AF-A0A7Y1VXT4-F1
#
_cell.length_a   1.000
_cell.length_b   1.000
_cell.length_c   1.000
_cell.angle_alpha   90.00
_cell.angle_beta   90.00
_cell.angle_gamma   90.00
#
_symmetry.space_group_name_H-M   'P 1'
#
loop_
_entity.id
_entity.type
_entity.pdbx_description
1 polymer ?
#
loop_
_entity_poly.entity_id
_entity_poly.type
_entity_poly.pdbx_seq_one_letter_code
_entity_poly.pdbx_strand_id
1 'polypeptide(L)'
;MKVILLIFITISISAFSQSTSTVFPGVKWMEAPPEEVGINTALLKQAVNFLEQNSGSDGAQELMIIRQGKLIYKGDSIYKVHGVWSCTKSFTSTVLGLLIDDQKAELHTLSRTIIPEMARSYPD
;
A
#
# COMPACT_ATOMS: atom_id res chain seq x y z
N MET A 1 64.06 10.28 18.89
CA MET A 1 62.66 9.80 18.98
C MET A 1 61.90 10.37 17.79
N LYS A 2 61.44 9.52 16.85
CA LYS A 2 60.65 9.95 15.68
C LYS A 2 59.17 9.92 16.06
N VAL A 3 58.52 11.08 16.11
CA VAL A 3 57.08 11.21 16.35
C VAL A 3 56.37 10.96 15.01
N ILE A 4 55.60 9.87 14.92
CA ILE A 4 54.77 9.55 13.76
C ILE A 4 53.40 10.21 13.99
N LEU A 5 53.04 11.14 13.11
CA LEU A 5 51.74 11.83 13.12
C LEU A 5 50.70 10.94 12.41
N LEU A 6 49.73 10.42 13.17
CA LEU A 6 48.58 9.67 12.64
C LEU A 6 47.45 10.64 12.29
N ILE A 7 47.14 10.77 10.99
CA ILE A 7 45.99 11.53 10.50
C ILE A 7 44.78 10.60 10.47
N PHE A 8 43.81 10.84 11.35
CA PHE A 8 42.51 10.17 11.33
C PHE A 8 41.61 10.84 10.28
N ILE A 9 41.36 10.16 9.16
CA ILE A 9 40.34 10.57 8.19
C ILE A 9 38.99 10.05 8.69
N THR A 10 38.16 10.95 9.22
CA THR A 10 36.77 10.64 9.56
C THR A 10 35.93 10.64 8.29
N ILE A 11 35.50 9.46 7.84
CA ILE A 11 34.51 9.33 6.76
C ILE A 11 33.13 9.63 7.37
N SER A 12 32.59 10.81 7.09
CA SER A 12 31.20 11.14 7.41
C SER A 12 30.28 10.41 6.44
N ILE A 13 29.59 9.37 6.91
CA ILE A 13 28.53 8.72 6.16
C ILE A 13 27.30 9.65 6.23
N SER A 14 27.10 10.45 5.20
CA SER A 14 25.85 11.19 5.01
C SER A 14 24.77 10.17 4.64
N ALA A 15 23.89 9.84 5.60
CA ALA A 15 22.66 9.12 5.30
C ALA A 15 21.80 10.00 4.39
N PHE A 16 21.65 9.63 3.12
CA PHE A 16 20.71 10.26 2.20
C PHE A 16 19.29 9.95 2.68
N SER A 17 18.69 10.86 3.45
CA SER A 17 17.26 10.81 3.73
C SER A 17 16.53 11.36 2.49
N GLN A 18 16.18 10.47 1.57
CA GLN A 18 15.28 10.83 0.47
C GLN A 18 13.92 11.13 1.09
N SER A 19 13.55 12.40 1.22
CA SER A 19 12.18 12.80 1.56
C SER A 19 11.28 12.32 0.43
N THR A 20 10.62 11.18 0.62
CA THR A 20 9.68 10.64 -0.35
C THR A 20 8.33 11.26 -0.04
N SER A 21 7.99 12.34 -0.76
CA SER A 21 6.64 12.88 -0.70
C SER A 21 5.67 11.80 -1.13
N THR A 22 4.79 11.35 -0.23
CA THR A 22 3.72 10.41 -0.58
C THR A 22 2.84 11.05 -1.66
N VAL A 23 2.80 10.45 -2.85
CA VAL A 23 1.97 10.90 -3.98
C VAL A 23 0.65 10.14 -3.96
N PHE A 24 -0.48 10.84 -4.04
CA PHE A 24 -1.78 10.21 -4.27
C PHE A 24 -2.04 10.05 -5.78
N PRO A 25 -2.75 9.00 -6.21
CA PRO A 25 -3.08 8.82 -7.62
C PRO A 25 -4.02 9.92 -8.12
N GLY A 26 -3.73 10.42 -9.33
CA GLY A 26 -4.67 11.26 -10.09
C GLY A 26 -5.53 10.41 -11.03
N VAL A 27 -5.89 10.96 -12.20
CA VAL A 27 -6.56 10.19 -13.27
C VAL A 27 -5.72 9.01 -13.74
N LYS A 28 -4.39 9.18 -13.74
CA LYS A 28 -3.42 8.12 -14.00
C LYS A 28 -2.47 8.01 -12.83
N TRP A 29 -1.97 6.80 -12.60
CA TRP A 29 -0.89 6.56 -11.67
C TRP A 29 0.40 7.17 -12.21
N MET A 30 1.18 7.78 -11.32
CA MET A 30 2.56 8.12 -11.64
C MET A 30 3.38 6.83 -11.67
N GLU A 31 4.05 6.58 -12.78
CA GLU A 31 4.94 5.42 -12.93
C GLU A 31 6.37 5.80 -12.58
N ALA A 32 7.10 4.87 -11.98
CA ALA A 32 8.53 5.01 -11.72
C ALA A 32 9.23 3.65 -11.78
N PRO A 33 10.52 3.64 -12.15
CA PRO A 33 11.28 2.41 -12.06
C PRO A 33 11.45 1.97 -10.59
N PRO A 34 11.50 0.66 -10.29
CA PRO A 34 11.57 0.17 -8.91
C PRO A 34 12.73 0.75 -8.10
N GLU A 35 13.89 0.94 -8.73
CA GLU A 35 15.08 1.50 -8.08
C GLU A 35 14.88 2.92 -7.54
N GLU A 36 14.01 3.73 -8.17
CA GLU A 36 13.74 5.11 -7.74
C GLU A 36 13.04 5.16 -6.37
N VAL A 37 12.28 4.11 -6.04
CA VAL A 37 11.58 3.98 -4.75
C VAL A 37 12.28 3.00 -3.80
N GLY A 38 13.54 2.67 -4.08
CA GLY A 38 14.38 1.81 -3.25
C GLY A 38 14.05 0.32 -3.34
N ILE A 39 13.45 -0.13 -4.44
CA ILE A 39 13.18 -1.55 -4.70
C ILE A 39 14.24 -2.11 -5.65
N ASN A 40 14.79 -3.28 -5.31
CA ASN A 40 15.71 -4.00 -6.18
C ASN A 40 14.95 -4.61 -7.37
N THR A 41 15.24 -4.11 -8.57
CA THR A 41 14.57 -4.50 -9.82
C THR A 41 14.73 -5.98 -10.16
N ALA A 42 15.89 -6.58 -9.87
CA ALA A 42 16.13 -8.00 -10.11
C ALA A 42 15.27 -8.88 -9.18
N LEU A 43 15.20 -8.54 -7.89
CA LEU A 43 14.37 -9.27 -6.93
C LEU A 43 12.87 -9.09 -7.21
N LEU A 44 12.44 -7.89 -7.61
CA LEU A 44 11.05 -7.65 -8.03
C LEU A 44 10.70 -8.53 -9.23
N LYS A 45 11.57 -8.58 -10.24
CA LYS A 45 11.37 -9.44 -11.41
C LYS A 45 11.30 -10.92 -11.04
N GLN A 46 12.16 -11.39 -10.13
CA GLN A 46 12.09 -12.77 -9.63
C GLN A 46 10.75 -13.06 -8.95
N ALA A 47 10.25 -12.14 -8.11
CA ALA A 47 8.96 -12.29 -7.44
C ALA A 47 7.78 -12.29 -8.42
N VAL A 48 7.79 -11.40 -9.41
CA VAL A 48 6.77 -11.36 -10.46
C VAL A 48 6.78 -12.64 -11.28
N ASN A 49 7.95 -13.12 -11.72
CA ASN A 49 8.08 -14.36 -12.47
C ASN A 49 7.56 -15.56 -11.66
N PHE A 50 7.81 -15.57 -10.35
CA PHE A 50 7.24 -16.59 -9.47
C PHE A 50 5.71 -16.53 -9.47
N LEU A 51 5.10 -15.35 -9.33
CA LEU A 51 3.65 -15.21 -9.39
C LEU A 51 3.09 -15.63 -10.75
N GLU A 52 3.74 -15.24 -11.84
CA GLU A 52 3.35 -15.61 -13.21
C GLU A 52 3.27 -17.14 -13.37
N GLN A 53 4.24 -17.87 -12.82
CA GLN A 53 4.30 -19.33 -12.90
C GLN A 53 3.32 -20.05 -11.97
N ASN A 54 2.76 -19.36 -10.96
CA ASN A 54 1.99 -19.98 -9.87
C ASN A 54 0.55 -19.43 -9.71
N SER A 55 0.12 -18.47 -10.55
CA SER A 55 -1.19 -17.79 -10.40
C SER A 55 -2.22 -18.19 -11.47
N GLY A 56 -2.23 -19.47 -11.86
CA GLY A 56 -3.17 -19.99 -12.86
C GLY A 56 -2.97 -19.37 -14.25
N SER A 57 -4.03 -19.37 -15.07
CA SER A 57 -3.96 -18.96 -16.48
C SER A 57 -3.69 -17.48 -16.69
N ASP A 58 -4.10 -16.63 -15.75
CA ASP A 58 -3.94 -15.17 -15.86
C ASP A 58 -2.53 -14.71 -15.42
N GLY A 59 -1.78 -15.57 -14.71
CA GLY A 59 -0.42 -15.31 -14.27
C GLY A 59 -0.29 -13.98 -13.53
N ALA A 60 0.60 -13.11 -14.01
CA ALA A 60 0.81 -11.76 -13.47
C ALA A 60 0.21 -10.64 -14.35
N GLN A 61 -0.67 -10.97 -15.30
CA GLN A 61 -1.21 -9.99 -16.26
C GLN A 61 -2.09 -8.92 -15.60
N GLU A 62 -2.74 -9.27 -14.50
CA GLU A 62 -3.66 -8.38 -13.77
C GLU A 62 -3.03 -7.81 -12.49
N LEU A 63 -1.73 -8.04 -12.28
CA LEU A 63 -1.00 -7.60 -11.09
C LEU A 63 -0.57 -6.13 -11.22
N MET A 64 -0.74 -5.39 -10.13
CA MET A 64 -0.25 -4.03 -9.97
C MET A 64 0.50 -3.89 -8.64
N ILE A 65 1.67 -3.25 -8.64
CA ILE A 65 2.46 -3.00 -7.43
C ILE A 65 2.76 -1.51 -7.31
N ILE A 66 2.39 -0.93 -6.17
CA ILE A 66 2.56 0.49 -5.86
C ILE A 66 3.47 0.64 -4.64
N ARG A 67 4.42 1.58 -4.71
CA ARG A 67 5.30 1.94 -3.58
C ARG A 67 5.50 3.46 -3.55
N GLN A 68 5.35 4.06 -2.37
CA GLN A 68 5.43 5.53 -2.19
C GLN A 68 4.49 6.32 -3.12
N GLY A 69 3.33 5.74 -3.44
CA GLY A 69 2.36 6.37 -4.34
C GLY A 69 2.65 6.20 -5.83
N LYS A 70 3.75 5.54 -6.21
CA LYS A 70 4.14 5.32 -7.60
C LYS A 70 3.92 3.87 -8.02
N LEU A 71 3.42 3.68 -9.23
CA LEU A 71 3.26 2.41 -9.89
C LEU A 71 4.62 1.91 -10.38
N ILE A 72 5.11 0.82 -9.80
CA ILE A 72 6.45 0.27 -10.11
C ILE A 72 6.41 -1.04 -10.89
N TYR A 73 5.23 -1.65 -10.99
CA TYR A 73 4.98 -2.79 -11.86
C TYR A 73 3.49 -2.86 -12.22
N LYS A 74 3.19 -3.10 -13.49
CA LYS A 74 1.85 -3.42 -13.99
C LYS A 74 1.95 -4.55 -15.00
N GLY A 75 1.02 -5.50 -14.91
CA GLY A 75 0.76 -6.43 -16.00
C GLY A 75 -0.06 -5.78 -17.13
N ASP A 76 -0.30 -6.54 -18.20
CA ASP A 76 -0.93 -6.03 -19.42
C ASP A 76 -2.44 -5.79 -19.29
N SER A 77 -3.09 -6.36 -18.27
CA SER A 77 -4.55 -6.44 -18.13
C SER A 77 -5.09 -5.81 -16.83
N ILE A 78 -4.37 -4.86 -16.21
CA ILE A 78 -4.73 -4.25 -14.91
C ILE A 78 -6.06 -3.47 -14.88
N TYR A 79 -6.69 -3.23 -16.03
CA TYR A 79 -7.98 -2.53 -16.13
C TYR A 79 -9.18 -3.47 -16.31
N LYS A 80 -8.95 -4.79 -16.30
CA LYS A 80 -10.02 -5.77 -16.38
C LYS A 80 -10.88 -5.71 -15.11
N VAL A 81 -12.19 -5.88 -15.28
CA VAL A 81 -13.17 -5.77 -14.19
C VAL A 81 -13.45 -7.14 -13.61
N HIS A 82 -13.40 -7.26 -12.29
CA HIS A 82 -13.63 -8.50 -11.55
C HIS A 82 -14.62 -8.29 -10.42
N GLY A 83 -15.34 -9.36 -10.06
CA GLY A 83 -16.01 -9.44 -8.76
C GLY A 83 -14.96 -9.50 -7.65
N VAL A 84 -14.95 -8.50 -6.76
CA VAL A 84 -13.94 -8.41 -5.68
C VAL A 84 -14.40 -9.03 -4.35
N TRP A 85 -15.58 -9.65 -4.33
CA TRP A 85 -16.11 -10.41 -3.19
C TRP A 85 -15.92 -9.69 -1.84
N SER A 86 -15.22 -10.32 -0.89
CA SER A 86 -15.02 -9.78 0.45
C SER A 86 -14.22 -8.48 0.50
N CYS A 87 -13.48 -8.09 -0.56
CA CYS A 87 -12.80 -6.79 -0.61
C CYS A 87 -13.78 -5.61 -0.56
N THR A 88 -15.06 -5.81 -0.91
CA THR A 88 -16.11 -4.80 -0.75
C THR A 88 -16.24 -4.29 0.69
N LYS A 89 -15.91 -5.11 1.69
CA LYS A 89 -15.95 -4.73 3.11
C LYS A 89 -15.01 -3.58 3.43
N SER A 90 -13.88 -3.45 2.73
CA SER A 90 -12.96 -2.32 2.91
C SER A 90 -13.65 -0.99 2.61
N PHE A 91 -14.48 -0.93 1.56
CA PHE A 91 -15.26 0.26 1.24
C PHE A 91 -16.30 0.57 2.32
N THR A 92 -17.06 -0.44 2.77
CA THR A 92 -18.03 -0.27 3.86
C THR A 92 -17.36 0.21 5.15
N SER A 93 -16.20 -0.34 5.50
CA SER A 93 -15.42 0.11 6.66
C SER A 93 -14.90 1.54 6.52
N THR A 94 -14.47 1.95 5.32
CA THR A 94 -14.11 3.34 5.04
C THR A 94 -15.31 4.27 5.25
N VAL A 95 -16.50 3.91 4.76
CA VAL A 95 -17.72 4.68 4.98
C VAL A 95 -18.06 4.80 6.46
N LEU A 96 -17.92 3.72 7.25
CA LEU A 96 -18.08 3.80 8.71
C LEU A 96 -17.09 4.79 9.34
N GLY A 97 -15.82 4.78 8.91
CA GLY A 97 -14.83 5.75 9.35
C GLY A 97 -15.22 7.20 9.04
N LEU A 98 -15.77 7.47 7.85
CA LEU A 98 -16.29 8.78 7.47
C LEU A 98 -17.49 9.21 8.32
N LEU A 99 -18.40 8.28 8.65
CA LEU A 99 -19.53 8.57 9.53
C LEU A 99 -19.09 8.91 10.96
N ILE A 100 -18.02 8.28 11.44
CA ILE A 100 -17.42 8.61 12.74
C ILE A 100 -16.78 10.01 12.70
N ASP A 101 -16.05 10.33 11.64
CA ASP A 101 -15.46 11.66 11.44
C ASP A 101 -16.55 12.76 11.39
N ASP A 102 -17.67 12.47 10.74
CA ASP A 102 -18.88 13.30 10.70
C ASP A 102 -19.68 13.32 12.02
N GLN A 103 -19.22 12.63 13.08
CA GLN A 103 -19.91 12.49 14.37
C GLN A 103 -21.33 11.89 14.28
N LYS A 104 -21.60 11.09 13.24
CA LYS A 104 -22.89 10.40 13.04
C LYS A 104 -22.96 9.05 13.74
N ALA A 105 -21.80 8.50 14.12
CA ALA A 105 -21.67 7.28 14.91
C ALA A 105 -20.34 7.28 15.64
N GLU A 106 -20.19 6.36 16.58
CA GLU A 106 -18.95 6.03 17.28
C GLU A 106 -18.73 4.52 17.18
N LEU A 107 -17.50 4.06 17.42
CA LEU A 107 -17.20 2.61 17.38
C LEU A 107 -18.07 1.79 18.36
N HIS A 108 -18.58 2.42 19.40
CA HIS A 108 -19.44 1.80 20.42
C HIS A 108 -20.91 2.25 20.31
N THR A 109 -21.31 2.93 19.23
CA THR A 109 -22.72 3.17 18.97
C THR A 109 -23.43 1.83 18.83
N LEU A 110 -24.40 1.58 19.70
CA LEU A 110 -25.18 0.36 19.67
C LEU A 110 -25.99 0.31 18.37
N SER A 111 -25.93 -0.80 17.65
CA SER A 111 -26.64 -0.95 16.37
C SER A 111 -28.14 -0.65 16.49
N ARG A 112 -28.74 -1.00 17.64
CA ARG A 112 -30.16 -0.74 17.95
C ARG A 112 -30.55 0.73 18.05
N THR A 113 -29.61 1.66 18.27
CA THR A 113 -29.93 3.09 18.27
C THR A 113 -30.08 3.66 16.87
N ILE A 114 -29.50 2.97 15.87
CA ILE A 114 -29.58 3.34 14.44
C ILE A 114 -30.63 2.49 13.72
N ILE A 115 -30.68 1.17 14.02
CA ILE A 115 -31.58 0.19 13.41
C ILE A 115 -32.41 -0.46 14.54
N PRO A 116 -33.57 0.12 14.92
CA PRO A 116 -34.33 -0.31 16.10
C PRO A 116 -34.74 -1.79 16.09
N GLU A 117 -34.94 -2.39 14.92
CA GLU A 117 -35.30 -3.80 14.78
C GLU A 117 -34.22 -4.75 15.34
N MET A 118 -32.97 -4.30 15.36
CA MET A 118 -31.85 -5.06 15.91
C MET A 118 -31.96 -5.26 17.42
N ALA A 119 -32.73 -4.43 18.13
CA ALA A 119 -32.94 -4.56 19.58
C ALA A 119 -33.51 -5.93 19.99
N ARG A 120 -34.26 -6.59 19.09
CA ARG A 120 -34.80 -7.93 19.36
C ARG A 120 -33.70 -8.99 19.47
N SER A 121 -32.65 -8.87 18.67
CA SER A 121 -31.55 -9.84 18.59
C SER A 121 -30.31 -9.42 19.38
N TYR A 122 -30.15 -8.11 19.61
CA TYR A 122 -29.02 -7.48 20.29
C TYR A 122 -29.55 -6.43 21.27
N PRO A 123 -30.14 -6.86 22.41
CA PRO A 123 -30.77 -5.96 23.36
C PRO A 123 -29.75 -5.14 24.18
N ASP A 124 -28.60 -5.75 24.47
CA ASP A 124 -27.51 -5.18 25.29
C ASP A 124 -26.48 -4.45 24.42
#